data_AF-A0A926F5Y2-F1
#
_entry.id   AF-A0A926F5Y2-F1
#
_cell.length_a   1.000
_cell.length_b   1.000
_cell.length_c   1.000
_cell.angle_alpha   90.00
_cell.angle_beta   90.00
_cell.angle_gamma   90.00
#
_symmetry.space_group_name_H-M   'P 1'
#
loop_
_entity.id
_entity.type
_entity.pdbx_description
1 polymer ?
#
loop_
_entity_poly.entity_id
_entity_poly.type
_entity_poly.pdbx_seq_one_letter_code
_entity_poly.pdbx_strand_id
1 'polypeptide(L)'
;MRANTNKLNFYVSDAVRKKLERLSKNSGLTMTAVITKLILECEIHPLKTDELLKIYNELNHIGNNINQIAHTANAERHISDDRIDSAVNLMNDVWRCVRSYK
;
A
#
# COMPACT_ATOMS: atom_id res chain seq x y z
N MET A 1 28.50 -10.76 -30.16
CA MET A 1 27.18 -10.08 -30.20
C MET A 1 27.00 -9.35 -28.87
N ARG A 2 26.75 -8.04 -28.85
CA ARG A 2 26.48 -7.34 -27.57
C ARG A 2 25.10 -7.79 -27.07
N ALA A 3 25.02 -8.35 -25.86
CA ALA A 3 23.77 -8.86 -25.30
C ALA A 3 22.76 -7.74 -24.97
N ASN A 4 23.24 -6.53 -24.67
CA ASN A 4 22.41 -5.39 -24.27
C ASN A 4 22.59 -4.21 -25.24
N THR A 5 21.52 -3.80 -25.90
CA THR A 5 21.51 -2.68 -26.88
C THR A 5 20.73 -1.45 -26.40
N ASN A 6 19.92 -1.58 -25.35
CA ASN A 6 19.10 -0.50 -24.83
C ASN A 6 19.91 0.42 -23.91
N LYS A 7 19.91 1.74 -24.18
CA LYS A 7 20.52 2.76 -23.31
C LYS A 7 19.44 3.56 -22.58
N LEU A 8 19.52 3.59 -21.26
CA LEU A 8 18.66 4.42 -20.40
C LEU A 8 19.47 5.60 -19.88
N ASN A 9 18.86 6.79 -19.88
CA ASN A 9 19.39 7.97 -19.21
C ASN A 9 18.37 8.40 -18.16
N PHE A 10 18.81 8.56 -16.92
CA PHE A 10 17.97 9.04 -15.83
C PHE A 10 18.80 9.96 -14.94
N TYR A 11 18.14 10.94 -14.33
CA TYR A 11 18.75 11.86 -13.39
C TYR A 11 18.58 11.30 -11.97
N VAL A 12 19.64 11.37 -11.18
CA VAL A 12 19.64 10.94 -9.77
C VAL A 12 20.18 12.04 -8.89
N SER A 13 19.78 12.04 -7.63
CA SER A 13 20.40 12.90 -6.62
C SER A 13 21.83 12.44 -6.31
N ASP A 14 22.64 13.34 -5.75
CA ASP A 14 24.01 13.04 -5.35
C ASP A 14 24.09 11.88 -4.34
N ALA A 15 23.11 11.81 -3.42
CA ALA A 15 23.03 10.73 -2.44
C ALA A 15 22.85 9.35 -3.11
N VAL A 16 22.01 9.27 -4.14
CA VAL A 16 21.78 8.03 -4.90
C VAL A 16 23.03 7.65 -5.69
N ARG A 17 23.67 8.62 -6.36
CA ARG A 17 24.92 8.40 -7.09
C ARG A 17 26.03 7.88 -6.17
N LYS A 18 26.25 8.52 -5.02
CA LYS A 18 27.27 8.13 -4.04
C LYS A 18 27.02 6.71 -3.50
N LYS A 19 25.75 6.35 -3.25
CA LYS A 19 25.37 5.00 -2.83
C LYS A 19 25.69 3.97 -3.92
N LEU A 20 25.38 4.28 -5.18
CA LEU A 20 25.64 3.41 -6.32
C LEU A 20 27.14 3.20 -6.55
N GLU A 21 27.94 4.27 -6.48
CA GLU A 21 29.41 4.22 -6.54
C GLU A 21 29.99 3.29 -5.47
N ARG A 22 29.50 3.41 -4.23
CA ARG A 22 29.93 2.54 -3.13
C ARG A 22 29.56 1.07 -3.36
N LEU A 23 28.34 0.79 -3.82
CA LEU A 23 27.89 -0.58 -4.10
C LEU A 23 28.71 -1.21 -5.23
N SER A 24 28.97 -0.46 -6.29
CA SER A 24 29.81 -0.87 -7.42
C SER A 24 31.22 -1.21 -6.94
N LYS A 25 31.86 -0.30 -6.17
CA LYS A 25 33.21 -0.51 -5.63
C LYS A 25 33.30 -1.75 -4.73
N ASN A 26 32.31 -1.95 -3.85
CA ASN A 26 32.33 -3.04 -2.88
C ASN A 26 32.02 -4.41 -3.51
N SER A 27 31.21 -4.45 -4.57
CA SER A 27 30.82 -5.68 -5.25
C SER A 27 31.71 -6.06 -6.44
N GLY A 28 32.55 -5.13 -6.91
CA GLY A 28 33.33 -5.30 -8.14
C GLY A 28 32.50 -5.22 -9.43
N LEU A 29 31.19 -4.94 -9.32
CA LEU A 29 30.28 -4.81 -10.46
C LEU A 29 30.30 -3.40 -11.02
N THR A 30 30.00 -3.25 -12.32
CA THR A 30 29.74 -1.92 -12.90
C THR A 30 28.45 -1.33 -12.31
N MET A 31 28.31 -0.01 -12.32
CA MET A 31 27.08 0.66 -11.88
C MET A 31 25.83 0.14 -12.62
N THR A 32 25.96 -0.13 -13.93
CA THR A 32 24.89 -0.73 -14.73
C THR A 32 24.50 -2.10 -14.18
N ALA A 33 25.47 -2.98 -13.91
CA ALA A 33 25.19 -4.31 -13.37
C ALA A 33 24.55 -4.25 -11.97
N VAL A 34 24.97 -3.31 -11.11
CA VAL A 34 24.35 -3.09 -9.80
C VAL A 34 22.88 -2.66 -9.96
N ILE A 35 22.60 -1.67 -10.81
CA ILE A 35 21.22 -1.22 -11.04
C ILE A 35 20.37 -2.34 -11.65
N THR A 36 20.89 -3.05 -12.65
CA THR A 36 20.16 -4.17 -13.27
C THR A 36 19.81 -5.23 -12.24
N LYS A 37 20.75 -5.60 -11.37
CA LYS A 37 20.49 -6.55 -10.28
C LYS A 37 19.44 -6.03 -9.31
N LEU A 38 19.57 -4.78 -8.86
CA LEU A 38 18.59 -4.16 -7.96
C LEU A 38 17.19 -4.07 -8.57
N ILE A 39 17.07 -3.77 -9.88
CA ILE A 39 15.78 -3.73 -10.57
C ILE A 39 15.18 -5.13 -10.70
N LEU A 40 16.00 -6.13 -11.03
CA LEU A 40 15.53 -7.52 -11.18
C LEU A 40 15.14 -8.16 -9.83
N GLU A 41 15.77 -7.74 -8.73
CA GLU A 41 15.49 -8.23 -7.38
C GLU A 41 14.42 -7.41 -6.64
N CYS A 42 14.08 -6.21 -7.12
CA CYS A 42 13.09 -5.35 -6.49
C CYS A 42 11.70 -5.58 -7.09
N GLU A 43 10.79 -6.08 -6.26
CA GLU A 43 9.37 -6.13 -6.61
C GLU A 43 8.75 -4.75 -6.40
N ILE A 44 8.52 -4.02 -7.50
CA ILE A 44 7.71 -2.81 -7.47
C ILE A 44 6.26 -3.24 -7.60
N HIS A 45 5.52 -3.20 -6.48
CA HIS A 45 4.09 -3.44 -6.55
C HIS A 45 3.41 -2.31 -7.34
N PRO A 46 2.42 -2.64 -8.19
CA PRO A 46 1.60 -1.61 -8.80
C PRO A 46 0.98 -0.75 -7.69
N LEU A 47 0.85 0.54 -7.98
CA LEU A 47 0.06 1.42 -7.14
C LEU A 47 -1.30 0.75 -6.92
N LYS A 48 -1.76 0.63 -5.67
CA LYS A 48 -3.10 0.12 -5.35
C LYS A 48 -4.07 0.85 -6.27
N THR A 49 -4.78 0.11 -7.14
CA THR A 49 -5.68 0.69 -8.14
C THR A 49 -6.63 1.69 -7.46
N ASP A 50 -7.06 2.74 -8.17
CA ASP A 50 -8.00 3.71 -7.61
C ASP A 50 -9.25 3.04 -7.02
N GLU A 51 -9.63 1.88 -7.55
CA GLU A 51 -10.69 1.01 -7.02
C GLU A 51 -10.37 0.45 -5.63
N LEU A 52 -9.15 -0.08 -5.41
CA LEU A 52 -8.69 -0.49 -4.10
C LEU A 52 -8.71 0.69 -3.12
N LEU A 53 -8.24 1.86 -3.54
CA LEU A 53 -8.22 3.05 -2.69
C LEU A 53 -9.63 3.47 -2.28
N LYS A 54 -10.60 3.41 -3.20
CA LYS A 54 -12.02 3.66 -2.90
C LYS A 54 -12.57 2.67 -1.88
N ILE A 55 -12.27 1.38 -2.03
CA ILE A 55 -12.68 0.34 -1.07
C ILE A 55 -12.06 0.60 0.31
N TYR A 56 -10.78 0.94 0.39
CA TYR A 56 -10.13 1.28 1.66
C TYR A 56 -10.79 2.49 2.33
N ASN A 57 -11.13 3.52 1.57
CA ASN A 57 -11.81 4.70 2.10
C ASN A 57 -13.21 4.37 2.62
N GLU A 58 -13.98 3.56 1.87
CA GLU A 58 -15.31 3.12 2.29
C GLU A 58 -15.26 2.30 3.59
N LEU A 59 -14.31 1.35 3.67
CA LEU A 59 -14.08 0.56 4.87
C LEU A 59 -13.68 1.43 6.07
N ASN A 60 -12.85 2.44 5.87
CA ASN A 60 -12.47 3.39 6.92
C ASN A 60 -13.68 4.20 7.41
N HIS A 61 -14.55 4.67 6.51
CA HIS A 61 -15.77 5.37 6.88
C HIS A 61 -16.71 4.49 7.70
N ILE A 62 -16.92 3.24 7.27
CA ILE A 62 -17.75 2.28 8.02
C ILE A 62 -17.15 1.97 9.40
N GLY A 63 -15.83 1.72 9.46
CA GLY A 63 -15.13 1.47 10.71
C GLY A 63 -15.22 2.64 11.70
N ASN A 64 -15.13 3.88 11.20
CA ASN A 64 -15.30 5.07 12.03
C ASN A 64 -16.71 5.16 12.63
N ASN A 65 -17.75 4.85 11.87
CA ASN A 65 -19.13 4.84 12.36
C ASN A 65 -19.33 3.78 13.45
N ILE A 66 -18.78 2.57 13.27
CA ILE A 66 -18.81 1.52 14.30
C ILE A 66 -18.06 1.96 15.55
N ASN A 67 -16.89 2.60 15.40
CA ASN A 67 -16.10 3.09 16.53
C ASN A 67 -16.84 4.18 17.31
N GLN A 68 -17.60 5.05 16.63
CA GLN A 68 -18.46 6.04 17.30
C GLN A 68 -19.58 5.38 18.10
N ILE A 69 -20.26 4.37 17.54
CA ILE A 69 -21.28 3.59 18.26
C ILE A 69 -20.67 2.97 19.52
N ALA A 70 -19.50 2.35 19.41
CA ALA A 70 -18.79 1.74 20.53
C ALA A 70 -18.40 2.78 21.59
N HIS A 71 -17.89 3.94 21.19
CA HIS A 71 -17.53 5.01 22.12
C HIS A 71 -18.75 5.54 22.88
N THR A 72 -19.87 5.79 22.21
CA THR A 72 -21.09 6.25 22.88
C THR A 72 -21.64 5.17 23.82
N ALA A 73 -21.69 3.91 23.39
CA ALA A 73 -22.15 2.80 24.23
C ALA A 73 -21.28 2.64 25.49
N ASN A 74 -19.96 2.77 25.35
CA ASN A 74 -19.03 2.73 26.48
C ASN A 74 -19.24 3.91 27.45
N ALA A 75 -19.53 5.10 26.92
CA ALA A 75 -19.81 6.29 27.74
C ALA A 75 -21.13 6.16 28.50
N GLU A 76 -22.17 5.63 27.86
CA GLU A 76 -23.51 5.45 28.42
C GLU A 76 -23.61 4.20 29.31
N ARG A 77 -22.60 3.31 29.28
CA ARG A 77 -22.60 1.96 29.92
C ARG A 77 -23.82 1.12 29.54
N HIS A 78 -24.42 1.44 28.41
CA HIS A 78 -25.61 0.85 27.87
C HIS A 78 -25.55 1.01 26.35
N ILE A 79 -26.13 0.06 25.63
CA ILE A 79 -26.31 0.15 24.19
C ILE A 79 -27.75 -0.22 23.90
N SER A 80 -28.41 0.60 23.09
CA SER A 80 -29.77 0.37 22.65
C SER A 80 -29.81 -0.58 21.47
N ASP A 81 -30.91 -1.32 21.32
CA ASP A 81 -31.07 -2.33 20.25
C ASP A 81 -30.93 -1.72 18.85
N ASP A 82 -31.38 -0.48 18.64
CA ASP A 82 -31.21 0.25 17.37
C ASP A 82 -29.74 0.49 17.02
N ARG A 83 -28.88 0.72 18.02
CA ARG A 83 -27.44 0.90 17.82
C ARG A 83 -26.73 -0.42 17.57
N ILE A 84 -27.19 -1.51 18.19
CA ILE A 84 -26.73 -2.86 17.88
C ILE A 84 -27.07 -3.20 16.43
N ASP A 85 -28.32 -3.00 16.02
CA ASP A 85 -28.77 -3.25 14.65
C ASP A 85 -28.00 -2.40 13.63
N SER A 86 -27.73 -1.14 13.96
CA SER A 86 -26.90 -0.25 13.15
C SER A 86 -25.47 -0.78 12.98
N ALA A 87 -24.83 -1.24 14.06
CA ALA A 87 -23.50 -1.82 13.99
C ALA A 87 -23.47 -3.13 13.17
N VAL A 88 -24.50 -3.97 13.30
CA VAL A 88 -24.65 -5.21 12.52
C VAL A 88 -24.81 -4.89 11.03
N ASN A 89 -25.61 -3.88 10.68
CA ASN A 89 -25.77 -3.44 9.29
C ASN A 89 -24.46 -2.90 8.69
N LEU A 90 -23.71 -2.10 9.45
CA LEU A 90 -22.39 -1.61 9.04
C LEU A 90 -21.40 -2.77 8.80
N MET A 91 -21.42 -3.81 9.64
CA MET A 91 -20.60 -5.02 9.40
C MET A 91 -21.02 -5.79 8.15
N ASN A 92 -22.32 -5.83 7.83
CA ASN A 92 -22.80 -6.41 6.58
C ASN A 92 -22.34 -5.59 5.35
N ASP A 93 -22.26 -4.26 5.47
CA ASP A 93 -21.75 -3.39 4.42
C ASP A 93 -20.24 -3.58 4.20
N VAL A 94 -19.45 -3.75 5.27
CA VAL A 94 -18.04 -4.20 5.19
C VAL A 94 -17.94 -5.50 4.40
N TRP A 95 -18.76 -6.49 4.74
CA TRP A 95 -18.73 -7.80 4.08
C TRP A 95 -19.03 -7.69 2.58
N ARG A 96 -20.02 -6.88 2.18
CA ARG A 96 -20.33 -6.62 0.77
C ARG A 96 -19.20 -5.90 0.04
N CYS A 97 -18.60 -4.89 0.68
CA CYS A 97 -17.50 -4.13 0.11
C CYS A 97 -16.29 -5.04 -0.18
N VAL A 98 -15.90 -5.87 0.79
CA VAL A 98 -14.79 -6.84 0.63
C VAL A 98 -15.11 -7.90 -0.44
N ARG A 99 -16.35 -8.43 -0.49
CA ARG A 99 -16.77 -9.41 -1.50
C ARG A 99 -16.87 -8.86 -2.92
N SER A 100 -17.07 -7.55 -3.07
CA SER A 100 -17.16 -6.89 -4.38
C SER A 100 -15.80 -6.76 -5.09
N TYR A 101 -14.71 -6.89 -4.33
CA TYR A 101 -13.35 -6.89 -4.86
C TYR A 101 -12.96 -8.29 -5.35
N LYS A 102 -12.61 -8.43 -6.63
CA LYS A 102 -12.13 -9.66 -7.27
C LYS A 102 -10.65 -9.56 -7.63
#